data_AF-A0A9W7WPG5-F1
#
_entry.id   AF-A0A9W7WPG5-F1
#
_cell.length_a   1.000
_cell.length_b   1.000
_cell.length_c   1.000
_cell.angle_alpha   90.00
_cell.angle_beta   90.00
_cell.angle_gamma   90.00
#
_symmetry.space_group_name_H-M   'P 1'
#
loop_
_entity.id
_entity.type
_entity.pdbx_description
1 polymer ?
#
loop_
_entity_poly.entity_id
_entity_poly.type
_entity_poly.pdbx_seq_one_letter_code
_entity_poly.pdbx_strand_id
1 'polypeptide(L)'
;MDMKVIVVFALMAVFIHAPISNAKPISLVERCWCRSTVNTVPQRNIRELKFLHTPNCPFQVIAKLKNNKEVCINPETKWLQQYLKNALNKMKKSQQQR
;
A
#
# COMPACT_ATOMS: atom_id res chain seq x y z
N MET A 1 -57.63 4.01 -1.10
CA MET A 1 -56.21 3.70 -0.87
C MET A 1 -56.16 2.60 0.17
N ASP A 2 -56.09 1.35 -0.26
CA ASP A 2 -56.12 0.20 0.62
C ASP A 2 -55.04 0.32 1.70
N MET A 3 -55.44 0.23 2.97
CA MET A 3 -54.54 0.42 4.12
C MET A 3 -53.32 -0.53 4.06
N LYS A 4 -53.48 -1.68 3.40
CA LYS A 4 -52.40 -2.61 3.02
C LYS A 4 -51.33 -1.97 2.13
N VAL A 5 -51.71 -1.19 1.12
CA VAL A 5 -50.79 -0.52 0.20
C VAL A 5 -49.97 0.52 0.94
N ILE A 6 -50.58 1.24 1.88
CA ILE A 6 -49.89 2.25 2.71
C ILE A 6 -48.85 1.58 3.61
N VAL A 7 -49.20 0.45 4.23
CA VAL A 7 -48.28 -0.30 5.11
C VAL A 7 -47.09 -0.87 4.32
N VAL A 8 -47.34 -1.42 3.13
CA VAL A 8 -46.26 -1.94 2.26
C VAL A 8 -45.33 -0.82 1.79
N PHE A 9 -45.89 0.33 1.45
CA PHE A 9 -45.09 1.49 1.01
C PHE A 9 -44.24 2.07 2.14
N ALA A 10 -44.79 2.13 3.36
CA ALA A 10 -44.05 2.55 4.55
C ALA A 10 -42.89 1.60 4.89
N LEU A 11 -43.11 0.29 4.80
CA LEU A 11 -42.06 -0.71 5.03
C LEU A 11 -40.94 -0.61 3.99
N MET A 12 -41.27 -0.46 2.71
CA MET A 12 -40.28 -0.25 1.65
C MET A 12 -39.46 1.02 1.85
N ALA A 13 -40.08 2.10 2.30
CA ALA A 13 -39.37 3.33 2.62
C ALA A 13 -38.33 3.11 3.74
N VAL A 14 -38.66 2.36 4.80
CA VAL A 14 -37.72 2.10 5.90
C VAL A 14 -36.50 1.29 5.45
N PHE A 15 -36.67 0.31 4.56
CA PHE A 15 -35.55 -0.46 4.00
C PHE A 15 -34.60 0.38 3.13
N ILE A 16 -35.13 1.37 2.39
CA ILE A 16 -34.31 2.23 1.52
C ILE A 16 -33.54 3.29 2.33
N HIS A 17 -34.11 3.77 3.44
CA HIS A 17 -33.51 4.81 4.27
C HIS A 17 -32.67 4.27 5.43
N ALA A 18 -32.63 2.95 5.63
CA ALA A 18 -31.67 2.36 6.56
C ALA A 18 -30.27 2.72 6.05
N PRO A 19 -29.50 3.56 6.78
CA PRO A 19 -28.13 3.80 6.39
C PRO A 19 -27.44 2.46 6.49
N ILE A 20 -27.10 1.87 5.34
CA ILE A 20 -26.10 0.82 5.27
C ILE A 20 -24.83 1.52 5.69
N SER A 21 -24.66 1.58 7.01
CA SER A 21 -23.41 1.92 7.66
C SER A 21 -22.40 1.02 6.97
N ASN A 22 -21.61 1.62 6.10
CA ASN A 22 -20.33 1.09 5.65
C ASN A 22 -19.43 1.12 6.88
N ALA A 23 -19.80 0.35 7.92
CA ALA A 23 -18.92 -0.05 8.98
C ALA A 23 -17.89 -0.94 8.31
N LYS A 24 -16.85 -0.29 7.77
CA LYS A 24 -15.60 -0.90 7.40
C LYS A 24 -15.25 -1.84 8.57
N PRO A 25 -15.08 -3.14 8.34
CA PRO A 25 -14.76 -4.04 9.44
C PRO A 25 -13.51 -3.48 10.14
N ILE A 26 -13.62 -3.26 11.45
CA ILE A 26 -12.54 -2.82 12.35
C ILE A 26 -11.33 -3.78 12.30
N SER A 27 -11.52 -4.95 11.66
CA SER A 27 -10.50 -5.92 11.30
C SER A 27 -9.54 -5.50 10.17
N LEU A 28 -9.75 -4.37 9.50
CA LEU A 28 -8.77 -3.80 8.56
C LEU A 28 -7.74 -2.97 9.32
N VAL A 29 -7.13 -3.56 10.34
CA VAL A 29 -5.85 -3.08 10.85
C VAL A 29 -4.88 -3.24 9.69
N GLU A 30 -4.66 -2.13 8.99
CA GLU A 30 -3.66 -1.90 7.95
C GLU A 30 -2.25 -2.22 8.49
N ARG A 31 -1.94 -3.51 8.66
CA ARG A 31 -0.60 -3.96 9.05
C ARG A 31 0.29 -3.91 7.81
N CYS A 32 0.70 -2.69 7.45
CA CYS A 32 1.82 -2.50 6.54
C CYS A 32 3.02 -3.32 7.02
N TRP A 33 3.76 -3.92 6.09
CA TRP A 33 4.93 -4.77 6.40
C TRP A 33 5.96 -4.03 7.25
N CYS A 34 6.10 -2.73 7.02
CA CYS A 34 6.96 -1.84 7.77
C CYS A 34 6.16 -1.01 8.77
N ARG A 35 6.48 -1.18 10.06
CA ARG A 35 5.97 -0.30 11.14
C ARG A 35 6.78 1.00 11.26
N SER A 36 8.07 0.96 10.93
CA SER A 36 8.98 2.11 10.97
C SER A 36 10.08 1.95 9.93
N THR A 37 10.56 3.06 9.38
CA THR A 37 11.62 3.09 8.37
C THR A 37 12.91 3.63 8.97
N VAL A 38 14.05 3.10 8.49
CA VAL A 38 15.37 3.58 8.83
C VAL A 38 15.91 4.40 7.66
N ASN A 39 16.36 5.62 7.93
CA ASN A 39 16.91 6.53 6.92
C ASN A 39 18.40 6.26 6.64
N THR A 40 19.10 5.66 7.59
CA THR A 40 20.57 5.50 7.55
C THR A 40 20.95 4.03 7.39
N VAL A 41 20.80 3.50 6.17
CA VAL A 41 21.31 2.16 5.81
C VAL A 41 22.40 2.30 4.76
N PRO A 42 23.65 1.89 5.04
CA PRO A 42 24.73 1.99 4.08
C PRO A 42 24.60 0.89 3.01
N GLN A 43 24.67 1.27 1.73
CA GLN A 43 24.52 0.38 0.57
C GLN A 43 25.43 -0.86 0.62
N ARG A 44 26.66 -0.72 1.16
CA ARG A 44 27.65 -1.81 1.28
C ARG A 44 27.16 -3.04 2.07
N ASN A 45 26.22 -2.84 2.98
CA ASN A 45 25.70 -3.88 3.85
C ASN A 45 24.44 -4.55 3.29
N ILE A 46 23.88 -4.02 2.20
CA ILE A 46 22.65 -4.53 1.59
C ILE A 46 23.01 -5.70 0.67
N ARG A 47 22.33 -6.82 0.88
CA ARG A 47 22.41 -8.01 0.04
C ARG A 47 21.33 -7.99 -1.04
N GLU A 48 20.12 -7.59 -0.67
CA GLU A 48 18.95 -7.62 -1.54
C GLU A 48 17.96 -6.52 -1.15
N LEU A 49 17.28 -5.96 -2.15
CA LEU A 49 16.18 -5.01 -1.96
C LEU A 49 14.88 -5.64 -2.43
N LYS A 50 13.86 -5.62 -1.58
CA LYS A 50 12.49 -6.04 -1.86
C LYS A 50 11.59 -4.80 -1.89
N PHE A 51 10.87 -4.62 -2.99
CA PHE A 51 9.92 -3.53 -3.16
C PHE A 51 8.51 -4.08 -2.98
N LEU A 52 7.73 -3.48 -2.08
CA LEU A 52 6.37 -3.92 -1.78
C LEU A 52 5.39 -2.80 -2.08
N HIS A 53 4.38 -3.18 -2.86
CA HIS A 53 3.25 -2.33 -3.18
C HIS A 53 1.98 -3.05 -2.71
N THR A 54 1.53 -2.69 -1.52
CA THR A 54 0.30 -3.22 -0.94
C THR A 54 -0.81 -2.15 -1.01
N PRO A 55 -2.02 -2.50 -1.48
CA PRO A 55 -3.14 -1.55 -1.49
C PRO A 55 -3.43 -1.10 -0.06
N ASN A 56 -3.68 0.20 0.12
CA ASN A 56 -3.87 0.88 1.41
C ASN A 56 -2.60 1.10 2.26
N CYS A 57 -1.40 0.87 1.71
CA CYS A 57 -0.15 1.20 2.39
C CYS A 57 0.76 2.06 1.50
N PRO A 58 1.60 2.92 2.09
CA PRO A 58 2.62 3.63 1.33
C PRO A 58 3.63 2.65 0.74
N PHE A 59 4.29 3.08 -0.35
CA PHE A 59 5.34 2.31 -0.99
C PHE A 59 6.44 1.94 0.01
N GLN A 60 6.70 0.64 0.14
CA GLN A 60 7.62 0.11 1.14
C GLN A 60 8.82 -0.56 0.49
N VAL A 61 9.98 -0.36 1.10
CA VAL A 61 11.24 -0.94 0.66
C VAL A 61 11.87 -1.67 1.83
N ILE A 62 12.09 -2.98 1.67
CA ILE A 62 12.80 -3.79 2.65
C ILE A 62 14.18 -4.13 2.10
N ALA A 63 15.21 -3.80 2.86
CA ALA A 63 16.56 -4.26 2.60
C ALA A 63 16.89 -5.46 3.46
N LYS A 64 17.31 -6.54 2.81
CA LYS A 64 17.96 -7.66 3.47
C LYS A 64 19.46 -7.36 3.54
N LEU A 65 19.99 -7.25 4.74
CA LEU A 65 21.41 -7.05 4.98
C LEU A 65 22.18 -8.36 4.81
N LYS A 66 23.50 -8.24 4.59
CA LYS A 66 24.44 -9.37 4.59
C LYS A 66 24.41 -10.19 5.89
N ASN A 67 24.08 -9.54 7.00
CA ASN A 67 23.92 -10.19 8.31
C ASN A 67 22.57 -10.91 8.46
N ASN A 68 21.86 -11.17 7.36
CA ASN A 68 20.51 -11.77 7.30
C ASN A 68 19.41 -11.00 8.05
N LYS A 69 19.69 -9.79 8.54
CA LYS A 69 18.69 -8.89 9.11
C LYS A 69 17.88 -8.24 7.98
N GLU A 70 16.57 -8.16 8.15
CA GLU A 70 15.70 -7.41 7.25
C GLU A 70 15.31 -6.09 7.92
N VAL A 71 15.47 -4.98 7.21
CA VAL A 71 15.11 -3.64 7.70
C VAL A 71 14.32 -2.89 6.65
N CYS A 72 13.33 -2.13 7.10
CA CYS A 72 12.58 -1.23 6.26
C CYS A 72 13.37 0.06 6.04
N ILE A 73 13.49 0.48 4.79
CA ILE A 73 14.20 1.69 4.38
C ILE A 73 13.18 2.73 3.91
N ASN A 74 13.42 3.99 4.25
CA ASN A 74 12.63 5.09 3.69
C ASN A 74 12.96 5.28 2.19
N PRO A 75 11.97 5.24 1.28
CA PRO A 75 12.19 5.48 -0.15
C PRO A 75 12.82 6.85 -0.48
N GLU A 76 12.75 7.83 0.42
CA GLU A 76 13.34 9.17 0.27
C GLU A 76 14.86 9.21 0.49
N THR A 77 15.48 8.08 0.79
CA THR A 77 16.93 8.02 1.03
C THR A 77 17.71 8.34 -0.26
N LYS A 78 18.63 9.32 -0.21
CA LYS A 78 19.37 9.84 -1.38
C LYS A 78 20.03 8.75 -2.24
N TRP A 79 20.70 7.78 -1.63
CA TRP A 79 21.38 6.71 -2.39
C TRP A 79 20.38 5.79 -3.10
N LEU A 80 19.22 5.54 -2.48
CA LEU A 80 18.18 4.68 -3.03
C LEU A 80 17.47 5.35 -4.21
N GLN A 81 17.21 6.66 -4.12
CA GLN A 81 16.70 7.45 -5.24
C GLN A 81 17.66 7.43 -6.44
N GLN A 82 18.97 7.60 -6.18
CA GLN A 82 19.98 7.53 -7.24
C GLN A 82 20.03 6.15 -7.88
N TYR A 83 19.94 5.08 -7.08
CA TYR A 83 19.88 3.70 -7.57
C TYR A 83 18.68 3.48 -8.50
N LEU A 84 17.48 3.89 -8.07
CA LEU A 84 16.25 3.77 -8.87
C LEU A 84 16.32 4.58 -10.17
N LYS A 85 16.83 5.83 -10.10
CA LYS A 85 17.01 6.68 -11.29
C LYS A 85 17.96 6.05 -12.31
N ASN A 86 19.07 5.49 -11.84
CA ASN A 86 20.03 4.80 -12.70
C ASN A 86 19.41 3.54 -13.34
N ALA A 87 18.63 2.76 -12.58
CA ALA A 87 17.93 1.59 -13.10
C ALA A 87 16.91 1.97 -14.19
N LEU A 88 16.08 2.99 -13.94
CA LEU A 88 15.12 3.51 -14.92
C LEU A 88 15.80 4.02 -16.19
N ASN A 89 16.91 4.75 -16.06
CA ASN A 89 17.66 5.25 -17.21
C ASN A 89 18.27 4.11 -18.04
N LYS A 90 18.78 3.05 -17.40
CA LYS A 90 19.26 1.86 -18.11
C LYS A 90 18.14 1.17 -18.88
N MET A 91 16.96 1.02 -18.29
CA MET A 91 15.81 0.42 -18.97
C MET A 91 15.39 1.25 -20.20
N LYS A 92 15.29 2.58 -20.06
CA LYS A 92 14.96 3.46 -21.20
C LYS A 92 15.98 3.35 -22.34
N LYS A 93 17.28 3.34 -22.03
CA LYS A 93 18.34 3.16 -23.04
C LYS A 93 18.23 1.81 -23.74
N SER A 94 17.95 0.73 -22.99
CA SER A 94 17.76 -0.60 -23.57
C SER A 94 16.52 -0.71 -24.45
N GLN A 95 15.46 0.04 -24.16
CA GLN A 95 14.24 0.11 -24.99
C GLN A 95 14.48 0.91 -26.27
N GLN A 96 15.29 1.97 -26.21
CA GLN A 96 15.68 2.76 -27.39
C GLN A 96 16.60 1.97 -28.36
N GLN A 97 17.28 0.93 -27.87
CA GLN A 97 18.18 0.07 -28.64
C GLN A 97 17.50 -1.19 -29.21
N ARG A 98 16.22 -1.43 -28.85
CA ARG A 98 15.37 -2.46 -29.47
C ARG A 98 14.52 -1.83 -30.57
#